data_AF-A0A0A1SWZ1-F1
#
_entry.id   AF-A0A0A1SWZ1-F1
#
_cell.length_a   1.000
_cell.length_b   1.000
_cell.length_c   1.000
_cell.angle_alpha   90.00
_cell.angle_beta   90.00
_cell.angle_gamma   90.00
#
_symmetry.space_group_name_H-M   'P 1'
#
loop_
_entity.id
_entity.type
_entity.pdbx_description
1 polymer ?
#
loop_
_entity_poly.entity_id
_entity_poly.type
_entity_poly.pdbx_seq_one_letter_code
_entity_poly.pdbx_strand_id
1 'polypeptide(L)'
;MVPNITSESGTATDTVETSILQPVSASREPSQETPREASVLPIARENKATVNKTSLGWKLSPFRLLKQDVANLKSRYRSDWTTFNQQVIASAIYIFFTNILPGITFANDLNVLTGQSWGTIEVVFSTGLCGAIFAMFSAQPLTILGVTGPFSVLAENIYELCQNNFKVDFLSIMAWSLIHVGWMHYLLAIFNAHDWTMQYVTNFTADIFSLLNSVIYFHKAALVLQRTHTNSSLATFLYSVIGALGTCFLAVFLSTARSWKPLFHRYVRIGLAEYAAAISIIIWIAIPQAGELSTLDHETLEINNRFVPTDPTRSSFFVKFWQVPVSWIFLSIIPGAIITILFYFDHEISSIICTAERYGVRKPGGFAWDIILLGSTTILCGILGIPPANGLLPQAPLHSESLLHHANEEAGEAQGLFIDHRSAGIYEQRYSPLIQASLILVFTAPPFQKLLGFTQTSVLAGLFLLMGYQSLSVNAVLHRVAYMFTPKTELPRIPLNSTWSGIHSYTITQIILTGFVFGMTLTVAAPAFPLVIVALVPIRLVLINRLWSRQTLRLVDSWACRPGRPEDDVDDQADRSDTRESIRVVEE
;
A
#
# COMPACT_ATOMS: atom_id res chain seq x y z
N MET A 1 28.27 -34.03 57.67
CA MET A 1 29.28 -34.19 58.74
C MET A 1 30.55 -33.45 58.30
N VAL A 2 31.28 -32.86 59.25
CA VAL A 2 32.59 -32.21 59.04
C VAL A 2 33.55 -32.73 60.12
N PRO A 3 34.72 -33.23 59.72
CA PRO A 3 36.01 -32.77 60.26
C PRO A 3 37.02 -32.52 59.11
N ASN A 4 37.98 -31.58 59.10
CA ASN A 4 38.56 -30.61 60.05
C ASN A 4 39.54 -31.13 61.14
N ILE A 5 40.55 -30.29 61.45
CA ILE A 5 41.50 -30.30 62.62
C ILE A 5 42.88 -30.99 62.48
N THR A 6 43.86 -30.20 62.00
CA THR A 6 45.25 -29.90 62.50
C THR A 6 46.21 -30.91 63.19
N SER A 7 47.48 -30.92 62.75
CA SER A 7 48.73 -30.52 63.47
C SER A 7 49.91 -30.45 62.44
N GLU A 8 50.88 -29.52 62.43
CA GLU A 8 51.92 -29.12 63.41
C GLU A 8 52.90 -30.26 63.80
N SER A 9 54.24 -30.09 63.88
CA SER A 9 55.08 -28.85 64.01
C SER A 9 56.56 -29.00 63.54
N GLY A 10 57.30 -27.87 63.45
CA GLY A 10 58.79 -27.78 63.57
C GLY A 10 59.61 -27.82 62.26
N THR A 11 60.71 -27.04 62.09
CA THR A 11 61.39 -26.03 62.94
C THR A 11 62.14 -24.96 62.11
N ALA A 12 62.21 -23.72 62.64
CA ALA A 12 63.33 -22.73 62.63
C ALA A 12 64.33 -22.66 61.43
N THR A 13 64.71 -21.50 60.89
CA THR A 13 64.48 -20.06 61.22
C THR A 13 64.75 -19.20 59.93
N ASP A 14 64.82 -17.85 59.85
CA ASP A 14 64.93 -16.74 60.83
C ASP A 14 64.36 -15.38 60.29
N THR A 15 64.61 -14.29 61.03
CA THR A 15 64.58 -12.83 60.70
C THR A 15 63.98 -12.37 59.34
N VAL A 16 62.87 -11.61 59.23
CA VAL A 16 62.22 -10.55 60.08
C VAL A 16 63.06 -9.25 60.11
N GLU A 17 62.59 -8.01 59.90
CA GLU A 17 61.25 -7.33 59.85
C GLU A 17 61.26 -6.23 58.73
N THR A 18 60.31 -5.32 58.39
CA THR A 18 58.95 -4.89 58.82
C THR A 18 58.18 -4.26 57.62
N SER A 19 56.90 -3.89 57.78
CA SER A 19 56.16 -2.88 56.98
C SER A 19 55.33 -1.98 57.92
N ILE A 20 54.93 -0.73 57.58
CA ILE A 20 53.78 -0.01 58.22
C ILE A 20 53.40 1.40 57.64
N LEU A 21 52.08 1.59 57.44
CA LEU A 21 51.18 2.78 57.48
C LEU A 21 51.42 4.13 56.74
N GLN A 22 50.28 4.83 56.54
CA GLN A 22 50.03 6.19 56.02
C GLN A 22 49.76 7.18 57.20
N PRO A 23 49.16 8.40 57.05
CA PRO A 23 49.03 9.36 55.94
C PRO A 23 49.39 10.83 56.36
N VAL A 24 49.07 11.87 55.54
CA VAL A 24 48.28 13.10 55.89
C VAL A 24 48.57 14.34 55.00
N SER A 25 47.55 14.80 54.24
CA SER A 25 47.32 16.18 53.71
C SER A 25 48.34 16.85 52.75
N ALA A 26 48.00 17.84 51.91
CA ALA A 26 46.75 18.21 51.21
C ALA A 26 47.04 19.27 50.11
N SER A 27 46.01 19.55 49.28
CA SER A 27 45.85 20.70 48.35
C SER A 27 46.82 20.93 47.18
N ARG A 28 46.35 20.61 45.97
CA ARG A 28 46.26 21.54 44.81
C ARG A 28 45.31 21.00 43.75
N GLU A 29 44.71 21.89 42.97
CA GLU A 29 43.67 21.57 41.96
C GLU A 29 44.30 21.16 40.61
N PRO A 30 43.62 20.34 39.79
CA PRO A 30 44.10 19.94 38.47
C PRO A 30 43.79 21.01 37.41
N SER A 31 44.82 21.56 36.77
CA SER A 31 44.70 22.38 35.56
C SER A 31 44.41 21.55 34.31
N GLN A 32 43.68 22.12 33.35
CA GLN A 32 43.31 21.46 32.09
C GLN A 32 44.55 21.18 31.20
N GLU A 33 44.69 19.96 30.70
CA GLU A 33 45.58 19.65 29.57
C GLU A 33 44.76 19.32 28.31
N THR A 34 45.20 19.85 27.17
CA THR A 34 44.56 19.65 25.86
C THR A 34 45.08 18.38 25.18
N PRO A 35 44.20 17.50 24.64
CA PRO A 35 44.63 16.39 23.79
C PRO A 35 45.36 16.88 22.54
N ARG A 36 46.43 16.17 22.16
CA ARG A 36 47.26 16.49 20.98
C ARG A 36 46.57 16.13 19.67
N GLU A 37 47.01 16.76 18.60
CA GLU A 37 46.51 16.54 17.23
C GLU A 37 46.59 15.06 16.80
N ALA A 38 45.45 14.49 16.45
CA ALA A 38 45.39 13.26 15.65
C ALA A 38 45.35 13.65 14.17
N SER A 39 46.14 12.96 13.34
CA SER A 39 46.31 13.30 11.93
C SER A 39 45.01 13.16 11.13
N VAL A 40 44.51 14.27 10.60
CA VAL A 40 43.32 14.29 9.74
C VAL A 40 43.66 13.65 8.39
N LEU A 41 43.34 12.36 8.25
CA LEU A 41 43.18 11.76 6.92
C LEU A 41 42.08 12.52 6.17
N PRO A 42 42.29 12.91 4.91
CA PRO A 42 41.31 13.69 4.17
C PRO A 42 40.05 12.85 3.96
N ILE A 43 38.95 13.26 4.60
CA ILE A 43 37.62 12.71 4.36
C ILE A 43 37.37 12.77 2.85
N ALA A 44 37.27 11.61 2.21
CA ALA A 44 37.05 11.51 0.77
C ALA A 44 35.81 12.34 0.42
N ARG A 45 35.96 13.30 -0.49
CA ARG A 45 34.89 14.24 -0.84
C ARG A 45 33.61 13.45 -1.11
N GLU A 46 32.61 13.72 -0.29
CA GLU A 46 31.24 13.26 -0.47
C GLU A 46 30.83 13.57 -1.91
N ASN A 47 30.73 12.52 -2.74
CA ASN A 47 30.18 12.63 -4.08
C ASN A 47 28.69 12.89 -3.94
N LYS A 48 28.34 14.16 -3.69
CA LYS A 48 27.01 14.69 -3.87
C LYS A 48 26.59 14.32 -5.28
N ALA A 49 25.77 13.28 -5.39
CA ALA A 49 25.13 12.91 -6.64
C ALA A 49 24.55 14.19 -7.24
N THR A 50 24.86 14.46 -8.49
CA THR A 50 24.55 15.75 -9.13
C THR A 50 23.05 15.88 -9.31
N VAL A 51 22.38 16.32 -8.24
CA VAL A 51 21.11 17.03 -8.25
C VAL A 51 21.37 18.28 -9.08
N ASN A 52 21.24 18.12 -10.40
CA ASN A 52 21.30 19.21 -11.34
C ASN A 52 20.22 20.19 -10.89
N LYS A 53 20.65 21.36 -10.41
CA LYS A 53 19.78 22.53 -10.24
C LYS A 53 19.40 23.07 -11.62
N THR A 54 18.75 22.24 -12.45
CA THR A 54 17.95 22.69 -13.58
C THR A 54 16.87 23.59 -13.00
N SER A 55 17.09 24.90 -13.14
CA SER A 55 16.17 26.02 -12.94
C SER A 55 14.81 25.70 -12.32
N LEU A 56 14.46 26.42 -11.25
CA LEU A 56 13.06 26.64 -10.85
C LEU A 56 12.35 27.43 -11.98
N GLY A 57 11.99 26.72 -13.04
CA GLY A 57 11.83 27.26 -14.38
C GLY A 57 10.61 26.66 -15.06
N TRP A 58 9.54 27.46 -15.10
CA TRP A 58 8.25 27.10 -15.67
C TRP A 58 8.34 26.93 -17.19
N LYS A 59 8.72 25.73 -17.64
CA LYS A 59 8.54 25.27 -19.01
C LYS A 59 7.89 23.90 -19.02
N LEU A 60 6.60 23.89 -19.37
CA LEU A 60 5.87 22.74 -19.91
C LEU A 60 6.65 22.21 -21.12
N SER A 61 7.57 21.30 -20.83
CA SER A 61 8.49 20.67 -21.79
C SER A 61 7.91 19.29 -22.07
N PRO A 62 7.07 19.14 -23.10
CA PRO A 62 6.39 17.88 -23.34
C PRO A 62 7.41 16.76 -23.59
N PHE A 63 7.08 15.56 -23.14
CA PHE A 63 7.95 14.38 -23.20
C PHE A 63 9.27 14.48 -22.41
N ARG A 64 9.51 15.48 -21.54
CA ARG A 64 10.75 15.57 -20.74
C ARG A 64 10.91 14.36 -19.83
N LEU A 65 9.93 14.13 -18.95
CA LEU A 65 9.98 13.03 -17.98
C LEU A 65 10.00 11.68 -18.69
N LEU A 66 9.13 11.50 -19.70
CA LEU A 66 9.08 10.27 -20.50
C LEU A 66 10.42 9.91 -21.16
N LYS A 67 11.16 10.88 -21.71
CA LYS A 67 12.49 10.62 -22.31
C LYS A 67 13.54 10.24 -21.26
N GLN A 68 13.45 10.82 -20.06
CA GLN A 68 14.31 10.48 -18.92
C GLN A 68 14.00 9.07 -18.40
N ASP A 69 12.73 8.74 -18.22
CA ASP A 69 12.25 7.43 -17.74
C ASP A 69 12.66 6.29 -18.70
N VAL A 70 12.46 6.48 -20.01
CA VAL A 70 12.85 5.48 -21.03
C VAL A 70 14.38 5.30 -21.10
N ALA A 71 15.16 6.36 -20.92
CA ALA A 71 16.63 6.26 -20.87
C ALA A 71 17.11 5.52 -19.61
N ASN A 72 16.51 5.85 -18.45
CA ASN A 72 16.78 5.19 -17.18
C ASN A 72 16.44 3.69 -17.25
N LEU A 73 15.23 3.34 -17.72
CA LEU A 73 14.77 1.98 -17.90
C LEU A 73 15.72 1.18 -18.81
N LYS A 74 16.11 1.73 -19.97
CA LYS A 74 17.03 1.06 -20.90
C LYS A 74 18.39 0.75 -20.29
N SER A 75 18.93 1.66 -19.47
CA SER A 75 20.21 1.45 -18.76
C SER A 75 20.07 0.40 -17.64
N ARG A 76 18.95 0.44 -16.92
CA ARG A 76 18.72 -0.35 -15.71
C ARG A 76 18.24 -1.78 -15.99
N TYR A 77 17.48 -2.02 -17.06
CA TYR A 77 16.74 -3.26 -17.29
C TYR A 77 17.54 -4.54 -17.03
N ARG A 78 18.80 -4.61 -17.49
CA ARG A 78 19.68 -5.79 -17.27
C ARG A 78 19.97 -6.07 -15.79
N SER A 79 20.08 -5.04 -14.94
CA SER A 79 20.32 -5.17 -13.50
C SER A 79 19.05 -5.39 -12.67
N ASP A 80 17.87 -5.49 -13.31
CA ASP A 80 16.63 -5.94 -12.67
C ASP A 80 16.48 -7.48 -12.72
N TRP A 81 17.31 -8.17 -13.52
CA TRP A 81 17.32 -9.63 -13.72
C TRP A 81 18.56 -10.33 -13.13
N THR A 82 19.51 -9.59 -12.55
CA THR A 82 20.74 -10.18 -11.97
C THR A 82 20.56 -10.75 -10.57
N THR A 83 19.44 -10.46 -9.90
CA THR A 83 19.24 -10.78 -8.48
C THR A 83 18.07 -11.74 -8.30
N PHE A 84 18.38 -12.99 -8.01
CA PHE A 84 17.41 -14.06 -7.78
C PHE A 84 17.79 -14.86 -6.54
N ASN A 85 17.14 -14.56 -5.41
CA ASN A 85 17.42 -15.13 -4.09
C ASN A 85 16.19 -15.86 -3.55
N GLN A 86 16.35 -16.74 -2.55
CA GLN A 86 15.22 -17.42 -1.90
C GLN A 86 14.15 -16.44 -1.37
N GLN A 87 14.55 -15.27 -0.86
CA GLN A 87 13.63 -14.22 -0.43
C GLN A 87 12.73 -13.69 -1.57
N VAL A 88 13.23 -13.64 -2.81
CA VAL A 88 12.46 -13.22 -3.98
C VAL A 88 11.36 -14.24 -4.31
N ILE A 89 11.67 -15.54 -4.15
CA ILE A 89 10.68 -16.62 -4.31
C ILE A 89 9.63 -16.57 -3.19
N ALA A 90 10.06 -16.40 -1.93
CA ALA A 90 9.16 -16.27 -0.79
C ALA A 90 8.23 -15.05 -0.93
N SER A 91 8.77 -13.90 -1.32
CA SER A 91 8.01 -12.68 -1.65
C SER A 91 7.01 -12.93 -2.79
N ALA A 92 7.41 -13.62 -3.87
CA ALA A 92 6.50 -13.95 -4.98
C ALA A 92 5.30 -14.80 -4.54
N ILE A 93 5.51 -15.80 -3.67
CA ILE A 93 4.44 -16.67 -3.15
C ILE A 93 3.56 -15.91 -2.15
N TYR A 94 4.15 -15.10 -1.27
CA TYR A 94 3.41 -14.22 -0.36
C TYR A 94 2.51 -13.23 -1.12
N ILE A 95 3.05 -12.51 -2.09
CA ILE A 95 2.32 -11.49 -2.86
C ILE A 95 1.35 -12.11 -3.88
N PHE A 96 1.58 -13.35 -4.34
CA PHE A 96 0.56 -14.14 -5.02
C PHE A 96 -0.70 -14.26 -4.15
N PHE A 97 -0.57 -14.67 -2.89
CA PHE A 97 -1.73 -14.76 -1.98
C PHE A 97 -2.32 -13.37 -1.64
N THR A 98 -1.52 -12.35 -1.34
CA THR A 98 -2.09 -11.02 -0.99
C THR A 98 -2.73 -10.28 -2.16
N ASN A 99 -2.49 -10.69 -3.41
CA ASN A 99 -3.18 -10.15 -4.60
C ASN A 99 -4.38 -11.02 -5.03
N ILE A 100 -4.23 -12.35 -5.18
CA ILE A 100 -5.32 -13.20 -5.67
C ILE A 100 -6.54 -13.19 -4.75
N LEU A 101 -6.33 -13.09 -3.43
CA LEU A 101 -7.40 -13.19 -2.44
C LEU A 101 -8.33 -11.97 -2.47
N PRO A 102 -7.85 -10.71 -2.46
CA PRO A 102 -8.67 -9.54 -2.80
C PRO A 102 -9.26 -9.62 -4.21
N GLY A 103 -8.50 -10.08 -5.20
CA GLY A 103 -8.96 -10.25 -6.57
C GLY A 103 -10.25 -11.08 -6.68
N ILE A 104 -10.30 -12.27 -6.06
CA ILE A 104 -11.50 -13.12 -6.08
C ILE A 104 -12.67 -12.55 -5.27
N THR A 105 -12.42 -11.77 -4.21
CA THR A 105 -13.50 -11.09 -3.47
C THR A 105 -14.20 -10.03 -4.33
N PHE A 106 -13.44 -9.20 -5.05
CA PHE A 106 -13.99 -8.24 -6.00
C PHE A 106 -14.62 -8.92 -7.22
N ALA A 107 -14.08 -10.05 -7.67
CA ALA A 107 -14.66 -10.80 -8.77
C ALA A 107 -16.05 -11.36 -8.44
N ASN A 108 -16.25 -11.88 -7.22
CA ASN A 108 -17.57 -12.30 -6.75
C ASN A 108 -18.56 -11.13 -6.72
N ASP A 109 -18.12 -9.98 -6.22
CA ASP A 109 -18.96 -8.79 -6.10
C ASP A 109 -19.35 -8.22 -7.47
N LEU A 110 -18.38 -8.08 -8.38
CA LEU A 110 -18.60 -7.70 -9.78
C LEU A 110 -19.50 -8.70 -10.52
N ASN A 111 -19.37 -10.00 -10.27
CA ASN A 111 -20.19 -11.02 -10.92
C ASN A 111 -21.68 -10.83 -10.61
N VAL A 112 -22.00 -10.63 -9.32
CA VAL A 112 -23.37 -10.42 -8.86
C VAL A 112 -23.91 -9.06 -9.32
N LEU A 113 -23.10 -8.01 -9.26
CA LEU A 113 -23.57 -6.62 -9.44
C LEU A 113 -23.52 -6.14 -10.90
N THR A 114 -22.71 -6.78 -11.75
CA THR A 114 -22.72 -6.56 -13.22
C THR A 114 -23.50 -7.63 -13.98
N GLY A 115 -24.34 -8.42 -13.27
CA GLY A 115 -25.19 -9.44 -13.87
C GLY A 115 -24.42 -10.42 -14.77
N GLN A 116 -23.36 -11.03 -14.23
CA GLN A 116 -22.47 -11.97 -14.93
C GLN A 116 -21.66 -11.38 -16.11
N SER A 117 -21.66 -10.06 -16.31
CA SER A 117 -20.83 -9.40 -17.34
C SER A 117 -19.32 -9.55 -17.07
N TRP A 118 -18.91 -9.47 -15.80
CA TRP A 118 -17.54 -9.70 -15.33
C TRP A 118 -17.53 -10.62 -14.12
N GLY A 119 -17.01 -11.84 -14.28
CA GLY A 119 -16.92 -12.82 -13.22
C GLY A 119 -15.49 -13.15 -12.79
N THR A 120 -15.38 -14.27 -12.09
CA THR A 120 -14.14 -14.83 -11.53
C THR A 120 -13.02 -14.94 -12.57
N ILE A 121 -13.35 -15.36 -13.79
CA ILE A 121 -12.36 -15.66 -14.82
C ILE A 121 -11.82 -14.39 -15.49
N GLU A 122 -12.65 -13.37 -15.71
CA GLU A 122 -12.22 -12.08 -16.27
C GLU A 122 -11.29 -11.33 -15.32
N VAL A 123 -11.58 -11.29 -14.01
CA VAL A 123 -10.77 -10.59 -13.01
C VAL A 123 -9.41 -11.28 -12.78
N VAL A 124 -9.39 -12.62 -12.67
CA VAL A 124 -8.15 -13.40 -12.52
C VAL A 124 -7.28 -13.27 -13.79
N PHE A 125 -7.88 -13.43 -14.97
CA PHE A 125 -7.16 -13.28 -16.24
C PHE A 125 -6.59 -11.87 -16.42
N SER A 126 -7.38 -10.82 -16.13
CA SER A 126 -6.92 -9.43 -16.23
C SER A 126 -5.81 -9.11 -15.24
N THR A 127 -5.94 -9.52 -13.97
CA THR A 127 -4.91 -9.31 -12.94
C THR A 127 -3.59 -10.00 -13.32
N GLY A 128 -3.65 -11.24 -13.82
CA GLY A 128 -2.48 -11.96 -14.33
C GLY A 128 -1.86 -11.32 -15.58
N LEU A 129 -2.68 -10.95 -16.57
CA LEU A 129 -2.24 -10.37 -17.84
C LEU A 129 -1.62 -8.98 -17.64
N CYS A 130 -2.32 -8.08 -16.95
CA CYS A 130 -1.81 -6.74 -16.65
C CYS A 130 -0.58 -6.80 -15.76
N GLY A 131 -0.58 -7.64 -14.71
CA GLY A 131 0.57 -7.84 -13.84
C GLY A 131 1.81 -8.34 -14.60
N ALA A 132 1.65 -9.28 -15.54
CA ALA A 132 2.77 -9.81 -16.32
C ALA A 132 3.33 -8.77 -17.30
N ILE A 133 2.46 -8.04 -18.01
CA ILE A 133 2.86 -6.92 -18.89
C ILE A 133 3.59 -5.84 -18.05
N PHE A 134 3.06 -5.48 -16.89
CA PHE A 134 3.64 -4.46 -16.04
C PHE A 134 4.99 -4.89 -15.44
N ALA A 135 5.12 -6.12 -14.93
CA ALA A 135 6.39 -6.66 -14.43
C ALA A 135 7.50 -6.64 -15.50
N MET A 136 7.15 -7.01 -16.75
CA MET A 136 8.09 -7.01 -17.87
C MET A 136 8.48 -5.62 -18.35
N PHE A 137 7.54 -4.66 -18.43
CA PHE A 137 7.78 -3.40 -19.14
C PHE A 137 7.84 -2.13 -18.28
N SER A 138 7.48 -2.19 -16.98
CA SER A 138 7.48 -1.01 -16.10
C SER A 138 8.87 -0.43 -15.82
N ALA A 139 8.93 0.85 -15.51
CA ALA A 139 10.05 1.52 -14.87
C ALA A 139 10.08 1.26 -13.36
N GLN A 140 8.96 0.98 -12.70
CA GLN A 140 8.90 0.61 -11.28
C GLN A 140 8.21 -0.77 -11.04
N PRO A 141 8.96 -1.89 -11.11
CA PRO A 141 8.39 -3.23 -10.98
C PRO A 141 7.97 -3.63 -9.56
N LEU A 142 8.20 -2.79 -8.54
CA LEU A 142 7.70 -3.06 -7.18
C LEU A 142 6.19 -2.81 -7.04
N THR A 143 5.59 -2.01 -7.93
CA THR A 143 4.15 -1.73 -7.95
C THR A 143 3.38 -2.96 -8.45
N ILE A 144 2.43 -3.44 -7.64
CA ILE A 144 1.58 -4.59 -7.96
C ILE A 144 0.25 -4.11 -8.55
N LEU A 145 -0.18 -4.71 -9.66
CA LEU A 145 -1.49 -4.41 -10.27
C LEU A 145 -2.57 -5.42 -9.86
N GLY A 146 -3.82 -4.94 -9.78
CA GLY A 146 -5.03 -5.76 -9.64
C GLY A 146 -6.30 -4.92 -9.76
N VAL A 147 -7.48 -5.55 -9.62
CA VAL A 147 -8.77 -4.85 -9.57
C VAL A 147 -9.01 -4.28 -8.17
N THR A 148 -9.50 -3.04 -8.08
CA THR A 148 -9.71 -2.32 -6.82
C THR A 148 -11.18 -2.06 -6.50
N GLY A 149 -11.48 -1.91 -5.20
CA GLY A 149 -12.83 -1.59 -4.70
C GLY A 149 -13.38 -0.27 -5.24
N PRO A 150 -12.61 0.83 -5.20
CA PRO A 150 -12.93 2.08 -5.91
C PRO A 150 -13.38 1.89 -7.37
N PHE A 151 -12.69 1.05 -8.14
CA PHE A 151 -13.10 0.74 -9.52
C PHE A 151 -14.36 -0.12 -9.57
N SER A 152 -14.49 -1.11 -8.69
CA SER A 152 -15.64 -2.03 -8.67
C SER A 152 -16.96 -1.30 -8.38
N VAL A 153 -16.96 -0.36 -7.42
CA VAL A 153 -18.12 0.52 -7.12
C VAL A 153 -18.48 1.42 -8.30
N LEU A 154 -17.47 1.92 -9.03
CA LEU A 154 -17.69 2.73 -10.23
C LEU A 154 -18.28 1.89 -11.38
N ALA A 155 -17.83 0.64 -11.56
CA ALA A 155 -18.34 -0.27 -12.58
C ALA A 155 -19.79 -0.72 -12.31
N GLU A 156 -20.11 -1.06 -11.05
CA GLU A 156 -21.46 -1.33 -10.54
C GLU A 156 -22.43 -0.18 -10.89
N ASN A 157 -22.07 1.06 -10.57
CA ASN A 157 -22.90 2.22 -10.87
C ASN A 157 -23.04 2.49 -12.39
N ILE A 158 -21.99 2.28 -13.19
CA ILE A 158 -22.07 2.40 -14.66
C ILE A 158 -22.98 1.32 -15.24
N TYR A 159 -22.93 0.09 -14.72
CA TYR A 159 -23.80 -1.01 -15.15
C TYR A 159 -25.28 -0.71 -14.86
N GLU A 160 -25.62 -0.24 -13.65
CA GLU A 160 -26.99 0.16 -13.31
C GLU A 160 -27.53 1.27 -14.22
N LEU A 161 -26.72 2.29 -14.53
CA LEU A 161 -27.09 3.36 -15.46
C LEU A 161 -27.29 2.85 -16.89
N CYS A 162 -26.44 1.93 -17.35
CA CYS A 162 -26.57 1.31 -18.68
C CYS A 162 -27.83 0.44 -18.80
N GLN A 163 -28.18 -0.31 -17.75
CA GLN A 163 -29.37 -1.16 -17.68
C GLN A 163 -30.66 -0.34 -17.54
N ASN A 164 -30.77 0.46 -16.47
CA ASN A 164 -32.03 1.05 -16.01
C ASN A 164 -32.41 2.30 -16.83
N ASN A 165 -31.43 3.17 -17.10
CA ASN A 165 -31.69 4.50 -17.68
C ASN A 165 -31.46 4.51 -19.19
N PHE A 166 -30.35 3.94 -19.66
CA PHE A 166 -29.90 4.12 -21.05
C PHE A 166 -30.27 2.97 -22.00
N LYS A 167 -30.41 1.74 -21.48
CA LYS A 167 -30.70 0.51 -22.23
C LYS A 167 -29.69 0.24 -23.36
N VAL A 168 -28.40 0.35 -23.01
CA VAL A 168 -27.26 0.10 -23.91
C VAL A 168 -26.37 -0.99 -23.31
N ASP A 169 -25.69 -1.75 -24.17
CA ASP A 169 -24.68 -2.72 -23.73
C ASP A 169 -23.57 -2.06 -22.89
N PHE A 170 -23.52 -2.46 -21.62
CA PHE A 170 -22.52 -2.07 -20.65
C PHE A 170 -21.09 -2.36 -21.13
N LEU A 171 -20.85 -3.54 -21.71
CA LEU A 171 -19.51 -3.99 -22.08
C LEU A 171 -18.93 -3.15 -23.23
N SER A 172 -19.75 -2.77 -24.22
CA SER A 172 -19.30 -1.88 -25.29
C SER A 172 -19.18 -0.41 -24.87
N ILE A 173 -19.99 0.08 -23.91
CA ILE A 173 -19.76 1.41 -23.29
C ILE A 173 -18.46 1.40 -22.47
N MET A 174 -18.21 0.34 -21.69
CA MET A 174 -16.95 0.20 -20.95
C MET A 174 -15.75 0.08 -21.89
N ALA A 175 -15.84 -0.68 -22.98
CA ALA A 175 -14.76 -0.78 -23.96
C ALA A 175 -14.33 0.61 -24.49
N TRP A 176 -15.28 1.46 -24.88
CA TRP A 176 -14.97 2.84 -25.30
C TRP A 176 -14.50 3.72 -24.15
N SER A 177 -15.08 3.58 -22.95
CA SER A 177 -14.61 4.30 -21.75
C SER A 177 -13.14 4.01 -21.47
N LEU A 178 -12.71 2.75 -21.56
CA LEU A 178 -11.33 2.32 -21.31
C LEU A 178 -10.37 2.63 -22.46
N ILE A 179 -10.85 2.63 -23.71
CA ILE A 179 -10.13 3.23 -24.85
C ILE A 179 -9.89 4.72 -24.59
N HIS A 180 -10.87 5.43 -24.01
CA HIS A 180 -10.70 6.83 -23.65
C HIS A 180 -9.74 7.05 -22.48
N VAL A 181 -9.74 6.17 -21.48
CA VAL A 181 -8.77 6.19 -20.36
C VAL A 181 -7.32 6.10 -20.87
N GLY A 182 -7.08 5.30 -21.91
CA GLY A 182 -5.73 5.13 -22.46
C GLY A 182 -5.11 6.41 -23.01
N TRP A 183 -5.80 7.12 -23.92
CA TRP A 183 -5.25 8.36 -24.51
C TRP A 183 -5.17 9.50 -23.49
N MET A 184 -6.07 9.55 -22.50
CA MET A 184 -5.99 10.53 -21.43
C MET A 184 -4.74 10.31 -20.55
N HIS A 185 -4.42 9.07 -20.16
CA HIS A 185 -3.16 8.76 -19.47
C HIS A 185 -1.93 9.10 -20.33
N TYR A 186 -1.97 8.87 -21.65
CA TYR A 186 -0.90 9.30 -22.54
C TYR A 186 -0.69 10.82 -22.51
N LEU A 187 -1.77 11.62 -22.50
CA LEU A 187 -1.65 13.08 -22.36
C LEU A 187 -1.08 13.49 -20.99
N LEU A 188 -1.54 12.87 -19.89
CA LEU A 188 -1.03 13.14 -18.54
C LEU A 188 0.49 12.91 -18.46
N ALA A 189 0.98 11.81 -19.04
CA ALA A 189 2.41 11.52 -19.15
C ALA A 189 3.16 12.52 -20.06
N ILE A 190 2.60 12.89 -21.21
CA ILE A 190 3.21 13.84 -22.15
C ILE A 190 3.36 15.23 -21.54
N PHE A 191 2.35 15.71 -20.80
CA PHE A 191 2.40 17.00 -20.11
C PHE A 191 3.21 16.98 -18.80
N ASN A 192 3.72 15.82 -18.38
CA ASN A 192 4.44 15.58 -17.13
C ASN A 192 3.58 15.86 -15.87
N ALA A 193 2.32 15.41 -15.85
CA ALA A 193 1.35 15.68 -14.78
C ALA A 193 1.87 15.34 -13.37
N HIS A 194 2.62 14.22 -13.24
CA HIS A 194 3.33 13.78 -12.03
C HIS A 194 4.07 14.91 -11.31
N ASP A 195 4.88 15.68 -12.04
CA ASP A 195 5.72 16.73 -11.48
C ASP A 195 4.90 17.89 -10.87
N TRP A 196 3.61 18.00 -11.22
CA TRP A 196 2.70 18.99 -10.67
C TRP A 196 1.85 18.40 -9.54
N THR A 197 1.13 17.30 -9.80
CA THR A 197 0.15 16.71 -8.89
C THR A 197 0.78 16.22 -7.58
N MET A 198 1.92 15.52 -7.65
CA MET A 198 2.54 14.87 -6.50
C MET A 198 3.24 15.87 -5.55
N GLN A 199 3.48 17.11 -5.98
CA GLN A 199 3.96 18.16 -5.09
C GLN A 199 2.90 18.63 -4.07
N TYR A 200 1.62 18.30 -4.31
CA TYR A 200 0.47 18.80 -3.56
C TYR A 200 -0.28 17.75 -2.73
N VAL A 201 -0.02 16.44 -2.91
CA VAL A 201 -0.70 15.39 -2.14
C VAL A 201 -0.16 15.34 -0.69
N THR A 202 -1.08 15.39 0.28
CA THR A 202 -0.78 15.48 1.72
C THR A 202 -1.35 14.29 2.49
N ASN A 203 -0.80 14.03 3.68
CA ASN A 203 -1.28 12.96 4.54
C ASN A 203 -2.75 13.15 4.92
N PHE A 204 -3.24 14.39 5.06
CA PHE A 204 -4.68 14.68 5.24
C PHE A 204 -5.57 13.93 4.24
N THR A 205 -5.26 14.02 2.93
CA THR A 205 -6.05 13.38 1.86
C THR A 205 -5.78 11.89 1.76
N ALA A 206 -4.53 11.45 1.95
CA ALA A 206 -4.16 10.03 1.93
C ALA A 206 -4.80 9.23 3.09
N ASP A 207 -4.81 9.81 4.30
CA ASP A 207 -5.48 9.26 5.48
C ASP A 207 -6.99 9.13 5.25
N ILE A 208 -7.64 10.15 4.66
CA ILE A 208 -9.08 10.13 4.31
C ILE A 208 -9.36 9.02 3.29
N PHE A 209 -8.53 8.88 2.24
CA PHE A 209 -8.74 7.85 1.22
C PHE A 209 -8.54 6.44 1.78
N SER A 210 -7.51 6.23 2.60
CA SER A 210 -7.28 4.97 3.32
C SER A 210 -8.45 4.62 4.26
N LEU A 211 -9.01 5.60 4.97
CA LEU A 211 -10.17 5.40 5.85
C LEU A 211 -11.44 5.10 5.05
N LEU A 212 -11.67 5.80 3.93
CA LEU A 212 -12.78 5.52 3.02
C LEU A 212 -12.72 4.09 2.49
N ASN A 213 -11.55 3.64 2.01
CA ASN A 213 -11.35 2.28 1.53
C ASN A 213 -11.66 1.24 2.63
N SER A 214 -11.19 1.48 3.86
CA SER A 214 -11.54 0.63 5.02
C SER A 214 -13.05 0.54 5.27
N VAL A 215 -13.78 1.66 5.24
CA VAL A 215 -15.24 1.70 5.41
C VAL A 215 -15.97 1.00 4.25
N ILE A 216 -15.52 1.17 3.00
CA ILE A 216 -16.05 0.47 1.83
C ILE A 216 -15.87 -1.06 1.98
N TYR A 217 -14.71 -1.53 2.48
CA TYR A 217 -14.49 -2.95 2.74
C TYR A 217 -15.48 -3.52 3.78
N PHE A 218 -15.66 -2.85 4.92
CA PHE A 218 -16.64 -3.28 5.92
C PHE A 218 -18.08 -3.25 5.38
N HIS A 219 -18.43 -2.25 4.56
CA HIS A 219 -19.74 -2.16 3.92
C HIS A 219 -19.97 -3.30 2.89
N LYS A 220 -19.00 -3.59 2.03
CA LYS A 220 -19.09 -4.69 1.05
C LYS A 220 -19.14 -6.07 1.73
N ALA A 221 -18.44 -6.27 2.85
CA ALA A 221 -18.60 -7.46 3.69
C ALA A 221 -20.04 -7.64 4.18
N ALA A 222 -20.65 -6.57 4.70
CA ALA A 222 -22.04 -6.59 5.15
C ALA A 222 -23.02 -6.85 3.99
N LEU A 223 -22.79 -6.25 2.81
CA LEU A 223 -23.61 -6.50 1.61
C LEU A 223 -23.52 -7.95 1.10
N VAL A 224 -22.39 -8.64 1.25
CA VAL A 224 -22.31 -10.09 0.93
C VAL A 224 -23.17 -10.89 1.90
N LEU A 225 -23.01 -10.68 3.22
CA LEU A 225 -23.83 -11.38 4.23
C LEU A 225 -25.32 -11.08 4.11
N GLN A 226 -25.69 -9.85 3.72
CA GLN A 226 -27.08 -9.46 3.46
C GLN A 226 -27.67 -10.20 2.25
N ARG A 227 -26.89 -10.41 1.18
CA ARG A 227 -27.32 -11.21 0.01
C ARG A 227 -27.56 -12.68 0.40
N THR A 228 -26.67 -13.27 1.19
CA THR A 228 -26.88 -14.63 1.71
C THR A 228 -28.12 -14.72 2.63
N HIS A 229 -28.40 -13.68 3.42
CA HIS A 229 -29.64 -13.62 4.23
C HIS A 229 -30.92 -13.56 3.40
N THR A 230 -30.93 -12.93 2.22
CA THR A 230 -32.13 -12.87 1.36
C THR A 230 -32.32 -14.11 0.51
N ASN A 231 -31.23 -14.81 0.17
CA ASN A 231 -31.24 -15.87 -0.84
C ASN A 231 -31.24 -17.28 -0.25
N SER A 232 -30.66 -17.46 0.94
CA SER A 232 -30.40 -18.76 1.55
C SER A 232 -31.17 -19.00 2.86
N SER A 233 -31.14 -20.25 3.36
CA SER A 233 -31.79 -20.61 4.61
C SER A 233 -31.20 -19.88 5.83
N LEU A 234 -31.97 -19.73 6.92
CA LEU A 234 -31.46 -19.16 8.18
C LEU A 234 -30.24 -19.93 8.72
N ALA A 235 -30.19 -21.25 8.52
CA ALA A 235 -29.04 -22.08 8.92
C ALA A 235 -27.81 -21.77 8.06
N THR A 236 -27.96 -21.66 6.73
CA THR A 236 -26.91 -21.23 5.81
C THR A 236 -26.43 -19.80 6.13
N PHE A 237 -27.33 -18.87 6.44
CA PHE A 237 -26.96 -17.51 6.83
C PHE A 237 -26.15 -17.50 8.14
N LEU A 238 -26.62 -18.18 9.19
CA LEU A 238 -25.87 -18.29 10.45
C LEU A 238 -24.48 -18.92 10.23
N TYR A 239 -24.40 -19.96 9.38
CA TYR A 239 -23.11 -20.52 8.97
C TYR A 239 -22.25 -19.52 8.20
N SER A 240 -22.82 -18.71 7.30
CA SER A 240 -22.05 -17.69 6.56
C SER A 240 -21.47 -16.59 7.46
N VAL A 241 -22.20 -16.20 8.52
CA VAL A 241 -21.72 -15.26 9.53
C VAL A 241 -20.58 -15.87 10.35
N ILE A 242 -20.71 -17.14 10.74
CA ILE A 242 -19.65 -17.89 11.44
C ILE A 242 -18.41 -18.02 10.54
N GLY A 243 -18.57 -18.35 9.26
CA GLY A 243 -17.47 -18.46 8.29
C GLY A 243 -16.78 -17.12 8.04
N ALA A 244 -17.52 -16.02 7.90
CA ALA A 244 -16.96 -14.69 7.70
C ALA A 244 -16.18 -14.19 8.92
N LEU A 245 -16.79 -14.21 10.10
CA LEU A 245 -16.14 -13.80 11.36
C LEU A 245 -14.98 -14.73 11.70
N GLY A 246 -15.16 -16.04 11.52
CA GLY A 246 -14.14 -17.06 11.73
C GLY A 246 -12.93 -16.88 10.82
N THR A 247 -13.13 -16.59 9.53
CA THR A 247 -12.04 -16.31 8.58
C THR A 247 -11.26 -15.07 9.01
N CYS A 248 -11.95 -14.00 9.39
CA CYS A 248 -11.32 -12.76 9.85
C CYS A 248 -10.54 -12.96 11.16
N PHE A 249 -11.17 -13.53 12.19
CA PHE A 249 -10.53 -13.73 13.50
C PHE A 249 -9.36 -14.71 13.45
N LEU A 250 -9.47 -15.80 12.70
CA LEU A 250 -8.37 -16.75 12.53
C LEU A 250 -7.19 -16.11 11.78
N ALA A 251 -7.44 -15.28 10.76
CA ALA A 251 -6.38 -14.54 10.07
C ALA A 251 -5.71 -13.49 10.98
N VAL A 252 -6.48 -12.73 11.79
CA VAL A 252 -5.91 -11.77 12.76
C VAL A 252 -5.10 -12.50 13.84
N PHE A 253 -5.62 -13.61 14.38
CA PHE A 253 -4.91 -14.45 15.34
C PHE A 253 -3.58 -14.98 14.76
N LEU A 254 -3.61 -15.57 13.56
CA LEU A 254 -2.40 -16.06 12.89
C LEU A 254 -1.41 -14.94 12.55
N SER A 255 -1.87 -13.74 12.15
CA SER A 255 -1.00 -12.58 11.91
C SER A 255 -0.22 -12.15 13.16
N THR A 256 -0.79 -12.44 14.35
CA THR A 256 -0.16 -12.18 15.64
C THR A 256 0.97 -13.19 15.95
N ALA A 257 1.12 -14.29 15.19
CA ALA A 257 2.08 -15.36 15.47
C ALA A 257 3.55 -14.90 15.60
N ARG A 258 3.95 -13.78 14.98
CA ARG A 258 5.28 -13.17 15.18
C ARG A 258 5.58 -12.85 16.67
N SER A 259 4.57 -12.55 17.49
CA SER A 259 4.74 -12.16 18.91
C SER A 259 4.70 -13.33 19.90
N TRP A 260 4.29 -14.54 19.48
CA TRP A 260 4.05 -15.70 20.36
C TRP A 260 5.34 -16.34 20.92
N LYS A 261 6.28 -15.58 21.48
CA LYS A 261 7.45 -16.14 22.20
C LYS A 261 6.99 -16.72 23.54
N PRO A 262 7.40 -17.94 23.96
CA PRO A 262 8.37 -18.84 23.33
C PRO A 262 7.75 -19.91 22.40
N LEU A 263 6.43 -19.87 22.15
CA LEU A 263 5.73 -20.84 21.29
C LEU A 263 6.32 -20.91 19.87
N PHE A 264 6.49 -22.14 19.36
CA PHE A 264 7.01 -22.45 18.01
C PHE A 264 8.41 -21.91 17.66
N HIS A 265 8.99 -22.43 16.57
CA HIS A 265 10.29 -21.99 16.04
C HIS A 265 10.19 -20.68 15.23
N ARG A 266 11.30 -19.92 15.07
CA ARG A 266 11.34 -18.62 14.33
C ARG A 266 10.65 -18.72 12.97
N TYR A 267 11.02 -19.70 12.16
CA TYR A 267 10.45 -19.91 10.81
C TYR A 267 8.95 -20.22 10.81
N VAL A 268 8.45 -20.99 11.78
CA VAL A 268 7.02 -21.33 11.89
C VAL A 268 6.20 -20.09 12.26
N ARG A 269 6.64 -19.30 13.25
CA ARG A 269 5.97 -18.04 13.62
C ARG A 269 5.92 -17.03 12.46
N ILE A 270 6.99 -16.94 11.67
CA ILE A 270 7.07 -16.06 10.50
C ILE A 270 6.07 -16.52 9.42
N GLY A 271 6.13 -17.80 9.03
CA GLY A 271 5.22 -18.36 8.03
C GLY A 271 3.74 -18.31 8.41
N LEU A 272 3.40 -18.59 9.68
CA LEU A 272 2.02 -18.46 10.17
C LEU A 272 1.50 -17.02 10.09
N ALA A 273 2.35 -16.02 10.32
CA ALA A 273 1.95 -14.61 10.27
C ALA A 273 1.83 -14.07 8.84
N GLU A 274 2.74 -14.46 7.94
CA GLU A 274 2.74 -14.02 6.54
C GLU A 274 1.65 -14.70 5.72
N TYR A 275 1.47 -16.01 5.89
CA TYR A 275 0.41 -16.76 5.20
C TYR A 275 -0.92 -16.79 5.98
N ALA A 276 -1.07 -15.97 7.03
CA ALA A 276 -2.22 -15.94 7.93
C ALA A 276 -3.58 -15.90 7.21
N ALA A 277 -3.72 -15.04 6.20
CA ALA A 277 -4.94 -14.93 5.39
C ALA A 277 -5.20 -16.21 4.56
N ALA A 278 -4.17 -16.69 3.85
CA ALA A 278 -4.27 -17.88 3.00
C ALA A 278 -4.60 -19.15 3.81
N ILE A 279 -3.92 -19.34 4.95
CA ILE A 279 -4.15 -20.47 5.87
C ILE A 279 -5.58 -20.41 6.42
N SER A 280 -6.05 -19.24 6.83
CA SER A 280 -7.42 -19.05 7.33
C SER A 280 -8.47 -19.48 6.29
N ILE A 281 -8.33 -19.01 5.05
CA ILE A 281 -9.23 -19.36 3.93
C ILE A 281 -9.23 -20.86 3.65
N ILE A 282 -8.05 -21.48 3.55
CA ILE A 282 -7.93 -22.92 3.27
C ILE A 282 -8.63 -23.74 4.36
N ILE A 283 -8.50 -23.34 5.62
CA ILE A 283 -9.21 -23.97 6.75
C ILE A 283 -10.73 -23.78 6.63
N TRP A 284 -11.22 -22.56 6.38
CA TRP A 284 -12.65 -22.27 6.30
C TRP A 284 -13.34 -22.78 5.02
N ILE A 285 -12.60 -23.04 3.94
CA ILE A 285 -13.09 -23.81 2.78
C ILE A 285 -13.15 -25.30 3.08
N ALA A 286 -12.20 -25.84 3.87
CA ALA A 286 -12.13 -27.27 4.17
C ALA A 286 -13.15 -27.74 5.23
N ILE A 287 -13.43 -26.93 6.25
CA ILE A 287 -14.40 -27.23 7.32
C ILE A 287 -15.78 -27.70 6.78
N PRO A 288 -16.46 -26.97 5.86
CA PRO A 288 -17.78 -27.37 5.37
C PRO A 288 -17.75 -28.59 4.45
N GLN A 289 -16.57 -28.98 3.93
CA GLN A 289 -16.42 -30.24 3.18
C GLN A 289 -16.27 -31.47 4.10
N ALA A 290 -16.18 -31.27 5.42
CA ALA A 290 -16.00 -32.34 6.40
C ALA A 290 -17.28 -32.60 7.21
N GLY A 291 -17.74 -33.86 7.18
CA GLY A 291 -18.86 -34.32 8.03
C GLY A 291 -20.22 -33.75 7.65
N GLU A 292 -21.12 -33.65 8.63
CA GLU A 292 -22.54 -33.31 8.45
C GLU A 292 -22.77 -31.91 7.86
N LEU A 293 -21.80 -30.99 8.02
CA LEU A 293 -21.82 -29.65 7.44
C LEU A 293 -21.85 -29.64 5.90
N SER A 294 -21.49 -30.75 5.25
CA SER A 294 -21.61 -30.94 3.80
C SER A 294 -23.07 -31.08 3.30
N THR A 295 -24.04 -31.19 4.21
CA THR A 295 -25.48 -31.27 3.89
C THR A 295 -26.19 -29.92 3.89
N LEU A 296 -25.51 -28.85 4.30
CA LEU A 296 -25.99 -27.47 4.16
C LEU A 296 -25.72 -26.99 2.73
N ASP A 297 -26.67 -26.28 2.14
CA ASP A 297 -26.40 -25.50 0.92
C ASP A 297 -25.44 -24.35 1.27
N HIS A 298 -24.35 -24.25 0.53
CA HIS A 298 -23.33 -23.21 0.66
C HIS A 298 -23.21 -22.43 -0.65
N GLU A 299 -23.34 -21.11 -0.59
CA GLU A 299 -23.07 -20.23 -1.73
C GLU A 299 -21.57 -20.22 -2.04
N THR A 300 -21.18 -20.68 -3.24
CA THR A 300 -19.79 -20.68 -3.72
C THR A 300 -19.62 -19.81 -4.97
N LEU A 301 -18.35 -19.45 -5.25
CA LEU A 301 -17.94 -18.71 -6.44
C LEU A 301 -18.39 -19.40 -7.74
N GLU A 302 -19.12 -18.66 -8.58
CA GLU A 302 -19.48 -19.12 -9.94
C GLU A 302 -18.22 -19.28 -10.80
N ILE A 303 -18.14 -20.41 -11.51
CA ILE A 303 -16.96 -20.80 -12.29
C ILE A 303 -17.30 -21.46 -13.63
N ASN A 304 -16.62 -21.00 -14.68
CA ASN A 304 -16.63 -21.66 -15.97
C ASN A 304 -15.60 -22.81 -16.02
N ASN A 305 -16.06 -24.00 -16.39
CA ASN A 305 -15.20 -25.19 -16.61
C ASN A 305 -14.34 -25.11 -17.90
N ARG A 306 -14.35 -23.96 -18.60
CA ARG A 306 -13.61 -23.66 -19.84
C ARG A 306 -13.21 -22.19 -19.83
N PHE A 307 -12.14 -21.82 -20.55
CA PHE A 307 -11.77 -20.42 -20.75
C PHE A 307 -12.72 -19.77 -21.77
N VAL A 308 -13.86 -19.29 -21.27
CA VAL A 308 -14.98 -18.67 -21.98
C VAL A 308 -15.51 -17.54 -21.06
N PRO A 309 -16.03 -16.43 -21.60
CA PRO A 309 -16.66 -15.38 -20.79
C PRO A 309 -17.74 -15.88 -19.84
N THR A 310 -17.93 -15.18 -18.73
CA THR A 310 -18.94 -15.52 -17.72
C THR A 310 -20.38 -15.34 -18.22
N ASP A 311 -20.62 -14.33 -19.06
CA ASP A 311 -21.89 -14.14 -19.78
C ASP A 311 -22.13 -15.31 -20.78
N PRO A 312 -23.19 -16.14 -20.58
CA PRO A 312 -23.45 -17.31 -21.40
C PRO A 312 -23.87 -16.98 -22.85
N THR A 313 -24.19 -15.72 -23.16
CA THR A 313 -24.47 -15.28 -24.53
C THR A 313 -23.19 -15.06 -25.37
N ARG A 314 -22.01 -14.99 -24.73
CA ARG A 314 -20.74 -14.60 -25.37
C ARG A 314 -19.75 -15.76 -25.49
N SER A 315 -19.45 -16.15 -26.73
CA SER A 315 -18.45 -17.18 -27.04
C SER A 315 -17.00 -16.68 -27.13
N SER A 316 -16.74 -15.38 -26.95
CA SER A 316 -15.40 -14.79 -27.00
C SER A 316 -15.31 -13.51 -26.17
N PHE A 317 -14.18 -13.36 -25.47
CA PHE A 317 -13.84 -12.18 -24.65
C PHE A 317 -13.82 -10.88 -25.46
N PHE A 318 -13.45 -10.94 -26.74
CA PHE A 318 -13.39 -9.78 -27.62
C PHE A 318 -14.74 -9.04 -27.73
N VAL A 319 -14.77 -7.74 -27.44
CA VAL A 319 -15.99 -6.91 -27.47
C VAL A 319 -16.17 -6.27 -28.85
N LYS A 320 -17.40 -6.31 -29.41
CA LYS A 320 -17.72 -5.70 -30.71
C LYS A 320 -18.00 -4.19 -30.58
N PHE A 321 -17.08 -3.45 -29.96
CA PHE A 321 -17.26 -2.06 -29.54
C PHE A 321 -17.70 -1.10 -30.67
N TRP A 322 -17.37 -1.40 -31.93
CA TRP A 322 -17.80 -0.64 -33.11
C TRP A 322 -19.30 -0.72 -33.45
N GLN A 323 -20.08 -1.57 -32.79
CA GLN A 323 -21.53 -1.69 -33.05
C GLN A 323 -22.38 -0.66 -32.29
N VAL A 324 -21.75 0.20 -31.49
CA VAL A 324 -22.40 1.25 -30.66
C VAL A 324 -22.65 2.53 -31.48
N PRO A 325 -23.80 3.21 -31.33
CA PRO A 325 -24.03 4.51 -31.96
C PRO A 325 -23.01 5.57 -31.52
N VAL A 326 -22.57 6.40 -32.47
CA VAL A 326 -21.46 7.37 -32.29
C VAL A 326 -21.69 8.36 -31.13
N SER A 327 -22.95 8.68 -30.78
CA SER A 327 -23.29 9.50 -29.62
C SER A 327 -22.80 8.92 -28.29
N TRP A 328 -22.87 7.59 -28.11
CA TRP A 328 -22.43 6.91 -26.89
C TRP A 328 -20.91 6.79 -26.82
N ILE A 329 -20.22 6.75 -27.97
CA ILE A 329 -18.76 6.84 -28.02
C ILE A 329 -18.33 8.17 -27.38
N PHE A 330 -18.84 9.30 -27.88
CA PHE A 330 -18.54 10.61 -27.29
C PHE A 330 -19.01 10.76 -25.83
N LEU A 331 -20.14 10.16 -25.43
CA LEU A 331 -20.60 10.23 -24.04
C LEU A 331 -19.72 9.40 -23.08
N SER A 332 -19.13 8.29 -23.55
CA SER A 332 -18.23 7.43 -22.76
C SER A 332 -16.91 8.11 -22.35
N ILE A 333 -16.61 9.28 -22.92
CA ILE A 333 -15.54 10.18 -22.45
C ILE A 333 -15.76 10.58 -20.97
N ILE A 334 -17.01 10.68 -20.50
CA ILE A 334 -17.31 11.08 -19.10
C ILE A 334 -16.86 10.01 -18.09
N PRO A 335 -17.34 8.74 -18.13
CA PRO A 335 -16.80 7.69 -17.28
C PRO A 335 -15.30 7.44 -17.56
N GLY A 336 -14.84 7.58 -18.81
CA GLY A 336 -13.42 7.50 -19.13
C GLY A 336 -12.55 8.53 -18.38
N ALA A 337 -13.00 9.78 -18.26
CA ALA A 337 -12.30 10.81 -17.49
C ALA A 337 -12.27 10.52 -15.98
N ILE A 338 -13.38 10.00 -15.43
CA ILE A 338 -13.47 9.60 -14.01
C ILE A 338 -12.50 8.44 -13.72
N ILE A 339 -12.52 7.38 -14.55
CA ILE A 339 -11.63 6.23 -14.41
C ILE A 339 -10.17 6.68 -14.56
N THR A 340 -9.86 7.60 -15.48
CA THR A 340 -8.50 8.14 -15.64
C THR A 340 -8.02 8.83 -14.37
N ILE A 341 -8.83 9.69 -13.76
CA ILE A 341 -8.44 10.41 -12.54
C ILE A 341 -8.25 9.45 -11.37
N LEU A 342 -9.12 8.44 -11.23
CA LEU A 342 -8.98 7.39 -10.22
C LEU A 342 -7.70 6.56 -10.42
N PHE A 343 -7.48 6.04 -11.64
CA PHE A 343 -6.35 5.17 -11.96
C PHE A 343 -5.02 5.89 -11.83
N TYR A 344 -4.97 7.14 -12.28
CA TYR A 344 -3.83 8.02 -12.11
C TYR A 344 -3.49 8.23 -10.62
N PHE A 345 -4.48 8.54 -9.79
CA PHE A 345 -4.28 8.75 -8.34
C PHE A 345 -3.83 7.47 -7.61
N ASP A 346 -4.51 6.34 -7.85
CA ASP A 346 -4.20 5.05 -7.22
C ASP A 346 -2.78 4.57 -7.58
N HIS A 347 -2.42 4.64 -8.87
CA HIS A 347 -1.12 4.19 -9.36
C HIS A 347 0.03 5.05 -8.81
N GLU A 348 -0.09 6.37 -8.87
CA GLU A 348 0.96 7.28 -8.38
C GLU A 348 1.17 7.11 -6.87
N ILE A 349 0.09 7.02 -6.07
CA ILE A 349 0.20 6.77 -4.63
C ILE A 349 0.81 5.39 -4.34
N SER A 350 0.38 4.33 -5.04
CA SER A 350 0.95 2.98 -4.89
C SER A 350 2.45 2.94 -5.20
N SER A 351 2.86 3.59 -6.30
CA SER A 351 4.26 3.70 -6.71
C SER A 351 5.10 4.50 -5.72
N ILE A 352 4.57 5.60 -5.19
CA ILE A 352 5.29 6.47 -4.24
C ILE A 352 5.44 5.77 -2.88
N ILE A 353 4.39 5.11 -2.39
CA ILE A 353 4.42 4.31 -1.15
C ILE A 353 5.42 3.15 -1.26
N CYS A 354 5.56 2.50 -2.43
CA CYS A 354 6.55 1.44 -2.64
C CYS A 354 7.99 1.96 -2.79
N THR A 355 8.18 3.21 -3.23
CA THR A 355 9.51 3.88 -3.30
C THR A 355 9.91 4.69 -2.06
N ALA A 356 9.11 4.67 -0.99
CA ALA A 356 9.33 5.50 0.19
C ALA A 356 10.74 5.34 0.80
N GLU A 357 11.38 6.45 1.17
CA GLU A 357 12.80 6.54 1.58
C GLU A 357 13.21 5.55 2.68
N ARG A 358 12.27 5.18 3.57
CA ARG A 358 12.41 4.13 4.60
C ARG A 358 12.89 2.77 4.09
N TYR A 359 12.73 2.50 2.80
CA TYR A 359 13.09 1.25 2.14
C TYR A 359 14.48 1.26 1.48
N GLY A 360 15.17 2.40 1.41
CA GLY A 360 16.53 2.49 0.86
C GLY A 360 16.65 2.16 -0.64
N VAL A 361 15.60 2.41 -1.42
CA VAL A 361 15.55 2.20 -2.88
C VAL A 361 16.65 3.02 -3.57
N ARG A 362 17.41 2.39 -4.47
CA ARG A 362 18.64 2.94 -5.06
C ARG A 362 18.50 3.29 -6.54
N LYS A 363 17.63 2.61 -7.29
CA LYS A 363 17.40 2.93 -8.71
C LYS A 363 16.32 4.02 -8.84
N PRO A 364 16.45 4.99 -9.76
CA PRO A 364 15.43 6.03 -9.95
C PRO A 364 14.17 5.44 -10.60
N GLY A 365 12.99 5.81 -10.10
CA GLY A 365 11.69 5.43 -10.67
C GLY A 365 11.43 6.01 -12.07
N GLY A 366 10.22 5.81 -12.62
CA GLY A 366 9.83 6.31 -13.93
C GLY A 366 8.32 6.44 -14.12
N PHE A 367 7.72 7.32 -13.32
CA PHE A 367 6.28 7.52 -13.18
C PHE A 367 5.56 7.82 -14.50
N ALA A 368 6.13 8.64 -15.40
CA ALA A 368 5.48 8.98 -16.66
C ALA A 368 5.48 7.82 -17.66
N TRP A 369 6.50 6.95 -17.63
CA TRP A 369 6.49 5.71 -18.42
C TRP A 369 5.43 4.72 -17.89
N ASP A 370 5.35 4.54 -16.57
CA ASP A 370 4.43 3.58 -15.97
C ASP A 370 2.96 3.97 -16.17
N ILE A 371 2.65 5.27 -16.18
CA ILE A 371 1.33 5.79 -16.57
C ILE A 371 0.99 5.51 -18.05
N ILE A 372 1.95 5.55 -18.98
CA ILE A 372 1.71 5.12 -20.37
C ILE A 372 1.49 3.60 -20.43
N LEU A 373 2.21 2.82 -19.64
CA LEU A 373 2.03 1.37 -19.58
C LEU A 373 0.63 0.99 -19.02
N LEU A 374 0.18 1.68 -17.98
CA LEU A 374 -1.18 1.57 -17.40
C LEU A 374 -2.28 1.97 -18.41
N GLY A 375 -2.07 3.05 -19.17
CA GLY A 375 -2.97 3.42 -20.26
C GLY A 375 -3.04 2.35 -21.35
N SER A 376 -1.90 1.73 -21.67
CA SER A 376 -1.78 0.67 -22.68
C SER A 376 -2.48 -0.63 -22.26
N THR A 377 -2.29 -1.08 -21.01
CA THR A 377 -3.01 -2.24 -20.46
C THR A 377 -4.52 -1.97 -20.35
N THR A 378 -4.92 -0.74 -19.99
CA THR A 378 -6.34 -0.37 -19.89
C THR A 378 -7.07 -0.43 -21.24
N ILE A 379 -6.43 0.02 -22.34
CA ILE A 379 -6.96 -0.16 -23.70
C ILE A 379 -7.12 -1.66 -24.03
N LEU A 380 -6.11 -2.48 -23.72
CA LEU A 380 -6.14 -3.92 -23.96
C LEU A 380 -7.30 -4.59 -23.21
N CYS A 381 -7.52 -4.23 -21.94
CA CYS A 381 -8.64 -4.71 -21.14
C CYS A 381 -10.00 -4.32 -21.75
N GLY A 382 -10.15 -3.08 -22.23
CA GLY A 382 -11.36 -2.63 -22.93
C GLY A 382 -11.68 -3.42 -24.20
N ILE A 383 -10.67 -3.69 -25.04
CA ILE A 383 -10.83 -4.50 -26.27
C ILE A 383 -11.18 -5.96 -25.93
N LEU A 384 -10.56 -6.53 -24.89
CA LEU A 384 -10.81 -7.87 -24.38
C LEU A 384 -12.05 -7.99 -23.48
N GLY A 385 -12.77 -6.89 -23.22
CA GLY A 385 -13.97 -6.88 -22.40
C GLY A 385 -13.77 -7.30 -20.94
N ILE A 386 -12.56 -7.20 -20.40
CA ILE A 386 -12.20 -7.61 -19.03
C ILE A 386 -12.00 -6.38 -18.13
N PRO A 387 -12.26 -6.47 -16.81
CA PRO A 387 -12.09 -5.34 -15.90
C PRO A 387 -10.61 -4.97 -15.80
N PRO A 388 -10.22 -3.71 -16.03
CA PRO A 388 -8.83 -3.27 -16.00
C PRO A 388 -8.25 -3.27 -14.57
N ALA A 389 -6.93 -3.50 -14.49
CA ALA A 389 -6.19 -3.50 -13.24
C ALA A 389 -5.37 -2.21 -13.06
N ASN A 390 -5.33 -1.67 -11.84
CA ASN A 390 -4.54 -0.48 -11.46
C ASN A 390 -3.61 -0.78 -10.26
N GLY A 391 -2.83 0.23 -9.83
CA GLY A 391 -1.83 0.07 -8.76
C GLY A 391 -2.47 -0.14 -7.39
N LEU A 392 -2.18 -1.27 -6.76
CA LEU A 392 -2.78 -1.65 -5.48
C LEU A 392 -2.11 -0.96 -4.29
N LEU A 393 -2.89 -0.23 -3.48
CA LEU A 393 -2.34 0.55 -2.36
C LEU A 393 -1.74 -0.29 -1.21
N PRO A 394 -2.39 -1.35 -0.65
CA PRO A 394 -1.79 -2.11 0.44
C PRO A 394 -0.79 -3.19 -0.02
N GLN A 395 -0.93 -3.75 -1.24
CA GLN A 395 -0.03 -4.81 -1.72
C GLN A 395 1.37 -4.30 -2.10
N ALA A 396 1.50 -3.09 -2.66
CA ALA A 396 2.80 -2.53 -3.05
C ALA A 396 3.79 -2.28 -1.88
N PRO A 397 3.39 -1.71 -0.72
CA PRO A 397 4.27 -1.65 0.45
C PRO A 397 4.57 -3.02 1.07
N LEU A 398 3.63 -3.97 1.05
CA LEU A 398 3.87 -5.34 1.54
C LEU A 398 4.86 -6.11 0.64
N HIS A 399 4.79 -5.92 -0.68
CA HIS A 399 5.79 -6.42 -1.62
C HIS A 399 7.16 -5.83 -1.33
N SER A 400 7.22 -4.52 -1.09
CA SER A 400 8.45 -3.79 -0.73
C SER A 400 9.04 -4.28 0.60
N GLU A 401 8.22 -4.44 1.64
CA GLU A 401 8.63 -4.97 2.95
C GLU A 401 9.13 -6.42 2.85
N SER A 402 8.45 -7.29 2.09
CA SER A 402 8.90 -8.68 1.91
C SER A 402 10.22 -8.82 1.13
N LEU A 403 10.65 -7.79 0.40
CA LEU A 403 11.93 -7.71 -0.32
C LEU A 403 13.02 -6.92 0.45
N LEU A 404 12.71 -6.43 1.65
CA LEU A 404 13.63 -5.70 2.51
C LEU A 404 14.67 -6.66 3.11
N HIS A 405 15.94 -6.28 3.04
CA HIS A 405 17.02 -6.93 3.76
C HIS A 405 17.72 -5.92 4.67
N HIS A 406 17.94 -6.31 5.93
CA HIS A 406 18.78 -5.53 6.85
C HIS A 406 20.23 -5.93 6.63
N ALA A 407 21.11 -4.97 6.35
CA ALA A 407 22.54 -5.24 6.29
C ALA A 407 23.06 -5.55 7.71
N ASN A 408 23.63 -6.75 7.89
CA ASN A 408 24.37 -7.21 9.07
C ASN A 408 23.55 -7.44 10.37
N GLU A 409 22.66 -8.45 10.42
CA GLU A 409 22.36 -9.10 11.72
C GLU A 409 23.60 -9.88 12.22
N GLU A 410 24.22 -10.69 11.35
CA GLU A 410 25.21 -11.73 11.74
C GLU A 410 26.55 -11.21 12.30
N ALA A 411 26.90 -9.94 12.06
CA ALA A 411 28.15 -9.35 12.57
C ALA A 411 27.99 -8.67 13.95
N GLY A 412 26.77 -8.30 14.34
CA GLY A 412 26.51 -7.50 15.55
C GLY A 412 26.61 -8.31 16.84
N GLU A 413 25.97 -9.48 16.89
CA GLU A 413 25.92 -10.31 18.11
C GLU A 413 27.31 -10.84 18.53
N ALA A 414 28.25 -10.98 17.59
CA ALA A 414 29.60 -11.46 17.86
C ALA A 414 30.50 -10.44 18.59
N GLN A 415 30.17 -9.13 18.54
CA GLN A 415 31.07 -8.05 19.00
C GLN A 415 30.40 -6.99 19.89
N GLY A 416 29.10 -7.11 20.19
CA GLY A 416 28.41 -6.27 21.18
C GLY A 416 28.27 -4.80 20.79
N LEU A 417 28.54 -4.46 19.53
CA LEU A 417 28.47 -3.10 19.01
C LEU A 417 27.04 -2.79 18.57
N PHE A 418 26.45 -1.69 19.07
CA PHE A 418 25.15 -1.19 18.61
C PHE A 418 25.28 -0.67 17.17
N ILE A 419 24.90 -1.49 16.19
CA ILE A 419 24.83 -1.09 14.78
C ILE A 419 23.58 -0.23 14.57
N ASP A 420 23.77 1.03 14.16
CA ASP A 420 22.69 1.95 13.82
C ASP A 420 21.86 1.38 12.65
N HIS A 421 20.55 1.23 12.83
CA HIS A 421 19.67 0.42 11.96
C HIS A 421 19.39 1.03 10.57
N ARG A 422 20.20 2.00 10.11
CA ARG A 422 19.91 2.92 8.99
C ARG A 422 20.42 2.46 7.62
N SER A 423 20.55 1.16 7.40
CA SER A 423 20.94 0.61 6.08
C SER A 423 20.22 -0.68 5.76
N ALA A 424 18.89 -0.65 5.92
CA ALA A 424 18.03 -1.58 5.20
C ALA A 424 18.02 -1.23 3.70
N GLY A 425 17.90 -2.23 2.83
CA GLY A 425 17.78 -2.06 1.39
C GLY A 425 16.82 -3.08 0.78
N ILE A 426 16.25 -2.76 -0.38
CA ILE A 426 15.34 -3.66 -1.10
C ILE A 426 16.05 -4.38 -2.24
N TYR A 427 15.70 -5.66 -2.44
CA TYR A 427 16.01 -6.39 -3.67
C TYR A 427 15.13 -5.92 -4.83
N GLU A 428 15.58 -4.87 -5.52
CA GLU A 428 14.93 -4.28 -6.69
C GLU A 428 15.10 -5.16 -7.95
N GLN A 429 14.15 -6.06 -8.21
CA GLN A 429 14.15 -7.01 -9.32
C GLN A 429 12.76 -7.22 -9.94
N ARG A 430 12.68 -7.96 -11.07
CA ARG A 430 11.45 -8.24 -11.82
C ARG A 430 10.88 -9.65 -11.66
N TYR A 431 11.58 -10.55 -10.98
CA TYR A 431 11.17 -11.93 -10.80
C TYR A 431 9.94 -12.09 -9.91
N SER A 432 9.88 -11.45 -8.73
CA SER A 432 8.73 -11.59 -7.82
C SER A 432 7.39 -11.14 -8.42
N PRO A 433 7.24 -9.95 -9.04
CA PRO A 433 5.98 -9.55 -9.66
C PRO A 433 5.64 -10.40 -10.89
N LEU A 434 6.63 -10.82 -11.70
CA LEU A 434 6.37 -11.68 -12.85
C LEU A 434 5.94 -13.09 -12.45
N ILE A 435 6.56 -13.69 -11.42
CA ILE A 435 6.18 -15.00 -10.88
C ILE A 435 4.78 -14.91 -10.27
N GLN A 436 4.50 -13.89 -9.45
CA GLN A 436 3.17 -13.65 -8.88
C GLN A 436 2.10 -13.50 -9.97
N ALA A 437 2.34 -12.66 -10.99
CA ALA A 437 1.39 -12.47 -12.08
C ALA A 437 1.20 -13.75 -12.93
N SER A 438 2.27 -14.51 -13.16
CA SER A 438 2.21 -15.80 -13.86
C SER A 438 1.44 -16.84 -13.07
N LEU A 439 1.58 -16.88 -11.74
CA LEU A 439 0.80 -17.77 -10.87
C LEU A 439 -0.69 -17.41 -10.89
N ILE A 440 -1.06 -16.12 -10.86
CA ILE A 440 -2.46 -15.70 -11.04
C ILE A 440 -2.96 -16.08 -12.44
N LEU A 441 -2.15 -15.90 -13.48
CA LEU A 441 -2.54 -16.29 -14.84
C LEU A 441 -2.78 -17.81 -14.97
N VAL A 442 -1.99 -18.64 -14.29
CA VAL A 442 -2.20 -20.11 -14.21
C VAL A 442 -3.55 -20.47 -13.55
N PHE A 443 -4.06 -19.65 -12.63
CA PHE A 443 -5.38 -19.90 -12.02
C PHE A 443 -6.55 -19.78 -12.99
N THR A 444 -6.36 -19.07 -14.12
CA THR A 444 -7.30 -19.01 -15.26
C THR A 444 -7.53 -20.39 -15.93
N ALA A 445 -6.62 -21.35 -15.74
CA ALA A 445 -6.74 -22.68 -16.37
C ALA A 445 -7.80 -23.55 -15.64
N PRO A 446 -8.60 -24.36 -16.36
CA PRO A 446 -9.72 -25.12 -15.80
C PRO A 446 -9.48 -25.91 -14.48
N PRO A 447 -8.35 -26.62 -14.25
CA PRO A 447 -8.16 -27.33 -12.97
C PRO A 447 -8.01 -26.39 -11.78
N PHE A 448 -7.42 -25.21 -11.96
CA PHE A 448 -7.26 -24.20 -10.91
C PHE A 448 -8.51 -23.30 -10.78
N GLN A 449 -9.20 -23.02 -11.88
CA GLN A 449 -10.53 -22.40 -11.84
C GLN A 449 -11.51 -23.28 -11.04
N LYS A 450 -11.44 -24.62 -11.17
CA LYS A 450 -12.22 -25.54 -10.33
C LYS A 450 -11.84 -25.47 -8.85
N LEU A 451 -10.57 -25.20 -8.51
CA LEU A 451 -10.14 -24.98 -7.13
C LEU A 451 -10.76 -23.70 -6.56
N LEU A 452 -10.84 -22.61 -7.35
CA LEU A 452 -11.51 -21.37 -6.93
C LEU A 452 -13.01 -21.58 -6.66
N GLY A 453 -13.70 -22.42 -7.44
CA GLY A 453 -15.15 -22.68 -7.27
C GLY A 453 -15.55 -23.41 -5.99
N PHE A 454 -14.60 -23.92 -5.19
CA PHE A 454 -14.87 -24.39 -3.82
C PHE A 454 -14.91 -23.25 -2.79
N THR A 455 -14.49 -22.04 -3.16
CA THR A 455 -14.44 -20.89 -2.26
C THR A 455 -15.85 -20.34 -2.03
N GLN A 456 -16.24 -20.24 -0.76
CA GLN A 456 -17.57 -19.79 -0.34
C GLN A 456 -17.67 -18.26 -0.26
N THR A 457 -18.84 -17.71 -0.57
CA THR A 457 -19.12 -16.26 -0.44
C THR A 457 -18.96 -15.76 1.01
N SER A 458 -19.26 -16.62 1.99
CA SER A 458 -19.00 -16.41 3.43
C SER A 458 -17.53 -16.10 3.75
N VAL A 459 -16.61 -16.89 3.19
CA VAL A 459 -15.16 -16.74 3.36
C VAL A 459 -14.67 -15.46 2.66
N LEU A 460 -15.25 -15.11 1.51
CA LEU A 460 -14.98 -13.84 0.83
C LEU A 460 -15.45 -12.62 1.66
N ALA A 461 -16.61 -12.69 2.32
CA ALA A 461 -17.05 -11.64 3.24
C ALA A 461 -16.07 -11.50 4.42
N GLY A 462 -15.56 -12.62 4.94
CA GLY A 462 -14.50 -12.62 5.96
C GLY A 462 -13.19 -11.97 5.50
N LEU A 463 -12.87 -12.04 4.21
CA LEU A 463 -11.72 -11.33 3.64
C LEU A 463 -11.96 -9.84 3.48
N PHE A 464 -13.17 -9.41 3.12
CA PHE A 464 -13.51 -7.99 3.16
C PHE A 464 -13.42 -7.42 4.60
N LEU A 465 -13.84 -8.17 5.63
CA LEU A 465 -13.61 -7.77 7.03
C LEU A 465 -12.11 -7.65 7.37
N LEU A 466 -11.30 -8.62 6.92
CA LEU A 466 -9.84 -8.63 7.15
C LEU A 466 -9.14 -7.44 6.46
N MET A 467 -9.50 -7.15 5.20
CA MET A 467 -8.97 -6.01 4.45
C MET A 467 -9.40 -4.67 5.08
N GLY A 468 -10.65 -4.56 5.51
CA GLY A 468 -11.15 -3.40 6.25
C GLY A 468 -10.34 -3.16 7.52
N TYR A 469 -10.09 -4.21 8.31
CA TYR A 469 -9.27 -4.16 9.52
C TYR A 469 -7.80 -3.79 9.26
N GLN A 470 -7.16 -4.41 8.27
CA GLN A 470 -5.77 -4.11 7.90
C GLN A 470 -5.59 -2.68 7.38
N SER A 471 -6.55 -2.18 6.58
CA SER A 471 -6.55 -0.80 6.12
C SER A 471 -6.82 0.21 7.25
N LEU A 472 -7.55 -0.19 8.30
CA LEU A 472 -7.85 0.65 9.46
C LEU A 472 -6.67 0.72 10.45
N SER A 473 -6.02 -0.41 10.73
CA SER A 473 -4.99 -0.53 11.77
C SER A 473 -3.67 0.17 11.42
N VAL A 474 -3.40 0.39 10.12
CA VAL A 474 -2.25 1.16 9.62
C VAL A 474 -2.57 2.66 9.48
N ASN A 475 -3.85 3.06 9.57
CA ASN A 475 -4.28 4.44 9.34
C ASN A 475 -4.05 5.33 10.57
N ALA A 476 -3.36 6.46 10.38
CA ALA A 476 -3.05 7.39 11.47
C ALA A 476 -4.29 7.99 12.15
N VAL A 477 -5.44 8.07 11.45
CA VAL A 477 -6.72 8.50 12.02
C VAL A 477 -7.15 7.60 13.17
N LEU A 478 -6.93 6.27 13.10
CA LEU A 478 -7.33 5.35 14.17
C LEU A 478 -6.62 5.68 15.49
N HIS A 479 -5.31 5.94 15.44
CA HIS A 479 -4.55 6.36 16.62
C HIS A 479 -4.98 7.74 17.13
N ARG A 480 -5.27 8.70 16.24
CA ARG A 480 -5.78 10.03 16.63
C ARG A 480 -7.20 9.99 17.22
N VAL A 481 -8.02 9.01 16.82
CA VAL A 481 -9.32 8.71 17.44
C VAL A 481 -9.12 8.06 18.81
N ALA A 482 -8.20 7.11 18.97
CA ALA A 482 -7.89 6.53 20.27
C ALA A 482 -7.47 7.61 21.29
N TYR A 483 -6.61 8.56 20.88
CA TYR A 483 -6.22 9.70 21.71
C TYR A 483 -7.38 10.64 22.09
N MET A 484 -8.55 10.56 21.44
CA MET A 484 -9.75 11.29 21.85
C MET A 484 -10.44 10.66 23.08
N PHE A 485 -10.20 9.38 23.31
CA PHE A 485 -10.72 8.62 24.46
C PHE A 485 -9.67 8.41 25.57
N THR A 486 -8.38 8.52 25.26
CA THR A 486 -7.27 8.48 26.24
C THR A 486 -7.35 9.67 27.21
N PRO A 487 -7.19 9.48 28.54
CA PRO A 487 -7.17 10.59 29.49
C PRO A 487 -5.93 11.47 29.29
N LYS A 488 -6.08 12.78 29.51
CA LYS A 488 -5.03 13.80 29.24
C LYS A 488 -3.70 13.57 29.97
N THR A 489 -3.69 12.77 31.03
CA THR A 489 -2.50 12.37 31.80
C THR A 489 -1.62 11.34 31.09
N GLU A 490 -2.18 10.56 30.18
CA GLU A 490 -1.50 9.48 29.45
C GLU A 490 -1.14 9.86 28.00
N LEU A 491 -1.60 11.05 27.55
CA LEU A 491 -1.29 11.56 26.22
C LEU A 491 0.21 11.92 26.08
N PRO A 492 0.81 11.67 24.90
CA PRO A 492 2.22 12.02 24.65
C PRO A 492 2.47 13.52 24.73
N ARG A 493 3.67 13.92 25.13
CA ARG A 493 4.04 15.34 25.27
C ARG A 493 4.18 16.01 23.89
N ILE A 494 3.24 16.89 23.57
CA ILE A 494 3.31 17.76 22.38
C ILE A 494 4.21 18.99 22.64
N PRO A 495 4.84 19.57 21.60
CA PRO A 495 5.62 20.81 21.75
C PRO A 495 4.72 21.99 22.15
N LEU A 496 5.31 22.96 22.86
CA LEU A 496 4.59 23.92 23.75
C LEU A 496 3.46 24.74 23.11
N ASN A 497 3.43 24.90 21.78
CA ASN A 497 2.51 25.82 21.09
C ASN A 497 1.37 25.09 20.32
N SER A 498 1.25 23.77 20.46
CA SER A 498 0.10 23.03 19.90
C SER A 498 -0.93 22.73 20.97
N THR A 499 -2.20 22.60 20.56
CA THR A 499 -3.33 22.34 21.47
C THR A 499 -4.06 21.07 21.04
N TRP A 500 -4.25 20.14 21.98
CA TRP A 500 -5.00 18.88 21.74
C TRP A 500 -6.38 19.09 21.10
N SER A 501 -7.11 20.15 21.47
CA SER A 501 -8.37 20.53 20.82
C SER A 501 -8.24 20.79 19.30
N GLY A 502 -7.10 21.31 18.83
CA GLY A 502 -6.79 21.45 17.41
C GLY A 502 -6.60 20.10 16.72
N ILE A 503 -5.89 19.17 17.36
CA ILE A 503 -5.66 17.80 16.85
C ILE A 503 -6.99 17.02 16.78
N HIS A 504 -7.83 17.10 17.82
CA HIS A 504 -9.13 16.43 17.83
C HIS A 504 -10.09 17.06 16.81
N SER A 505 -10.16 18.39 16.68
CA SER A 505 -11.04 19.04 15.69
C SER A 505 -10.64 18.71 14.25
N TYR A 506 -9.34 18.70 13.92
CA TYR A 506 -8.83 18.21 12.63
C TYR A 506 -9.24 16.75 12.37
N THR A 507 -9.08 15.88 13.38
CA THR A 507 -9.43 14.45 13.27
C THR A 507 -10.94 14.24 13.09
N ILE A 508 -11.77 15.01 13.80
CA ILE A 508 -13.23 15.03 13.61
C ILE A 508 -13.59 15.52 12.19
N THR A 509 -12.90 16.53 11.67
CA THR A 509 -13.09 16.99 10.28
C THR A 509 -12.75 15.89 9.27
N GLN A 510 -11.66 15.13 9.45
CA GLN A 510 -11.36 13.98 8.59
C GLN A 510 -12.46 12.90 8.62
N ILE A 511 -13.02 12.60 9.79
CA ILE A 511 -14.10 11.61 9.94
C ILE A 511 -15.39 12.08 9.28
N ILE A 512 -15.80 13.34 9.51
CA ILE A 512 -16.98 13.94 8.88
C ILE A 512 -16.82 13.94 7.36
N LEU A 513 -15.65 14.29 6.85
CA LEU A 513 -15.36 14.37 5.42
C LEU A 513 -15.32 12.98 4.77
N THR A 514 -14.75 11.98 5.46
CA THR A 514 -14.81 10.57 5.02
C THR A 514 -16.25 10.06 5.01
N GLY A 515 -17.04 10.37 6.04
CA GLY A 515 -18.46 10.03 6.12
C GLY A 515 -19.31 10.71 5.03
N PHE A 516 -19.00 11.94 4.66
CA PHE A 516 -19.62 12.64 3.53
C PHE A 516 -19.30 11.95 2.19
N VAL A 517 -18.03 11.61 1.93
CA VAL A 517 -17.64 10.90 0.70
C VAL A 517 -18.24 9.50 0.65
N PHE A 518 -18.24 8.77 1.76
CA PHE A 518 -18.91 7.46 1.86
C PHE A 518 -20.43 7.57 1.64
N GLY A 519 -21.09 8.56 2.27
CA GLY A 519 -22.51 8.83 2.06
C GLY A 519 -22.85 9.08 0.59
N MET A 520 -22.00 9.84 -0.12
CA MET A 520 -22.13 10.03 -1.57
C MET A 520 -21.95 8.72 -2.37
N THR A 521 -21.08 7.79 -1.96
CA THR A 521 -20.95 6.46 -2.61
C THR A 521 -22.19 5.57 -2.47
N LEU A 522 -23.15 5.93 -1.61
CA LEU A 522 -24.45 5.26 -1.47
C LEU A 522 -25.58 5.97 -2.25
N THR A 523 -25.25 6.87 -3.18
CA THR A 523 -26.20 7.65 -3.98
C THR A 523 -25.89 7.57 -5.48
N VAL A 524 -26.81 8.02 -6.32
CA VAL A 524 -26.62 8.15 -7.79
C VAL A 524 -25.40 9.04 -8.16
N ALA A 525 -24.90 9.86 -7.23
CA ALA A 525 -23.68 10.64 -7.41
C ALA A 525 -22.37 9.84 -7.16
N ALA A 526 -22.45 8.55 -6.79
CA ALA A 526 -21.30 7.71 -6.48
C ALA A 526 -20.18 7.75 -7.54
N PRO A 527 -20.44 7.73 -8.87
CA PRO A 527 -19.37 7.85 -9.86
C PRO A 527 -18.46 9.08 -9.71
N ALA A 528 -18.92 10.15 -9.06
CA ALA A 528 -18.12 11.36 -8.84
C ALA A 528 -17.14 11.26 -7.65
N PHE A 529 -17.16 10.20 -6.83
CA PHE A 529 -16.34 10.14 -5.61
C PHE A 529 -14.82 10.36 -5.82
N PRO A 530 -14.16 9.87 -6.90
CA PRO A 530 -12.73 10.13 -7.11
C PRO A 530 -12.43 11.61 -7.36
N LEU A 531 -13.35 12.31 -8.05
CA LEU A 531 -13.23 13.75 -8.32
C LEU A 531 -13.28 14.56 -7.02
N VAL A 532 -14.15 14.15 -6.08
CA VAL A 532 -14.25 14.81 -4.77
C VAL A 532 -12.98 14.60 -3.95
N ILE A 533 -12.42 13.38 -3.92
CA ILE A 533 -11.15 13.08 -3.22
C ILE A 533 -10.01 13.96 -3.75
N VAL A 534 -9.87 14.07 -5.08
CA VAL A 534 -8.87 14.96 -5.69
C VAL A 534 -9.15 16.43 -5.39
N ALA A 535 -10.42 16.86 -5.34
CA ALA A 535 -10.79 18.21 -4.92
C ALA A 535 -10.47 18.51 -3.43
N LEU A 536 -10.32 17.50 -2.57
CA LEU A 536 -9.88 17.72 -1.18
C LEU A 536 -8.44 18.24 -1.11
N VAL A 537 -7.60 17.99 -2.11
CA VAL A 537 -6.20 18.45 -2.15
C VAL A 537 -6.09 19.98 -2.18
N PRO A 538 -6.67 20.72 -3.16
CA PRO A 538 -6.68 22.18 -3.13
C PRO A 538 -7.50 22.75 -1.97
N ILE A 539 -8.58 22.09 -1.54
CA ILE A 539 -9.35 22.51 -0.35
C ILE A 539 -8.47 22.46 0.90
N ARG A 540 -7.65 21.42 1.10
CA ARG A 540 -6.66 21.35 2.19
C ARG A 540 -5.64 22.49 2.09
N LEU A 541 -5.11 22.75 0.90
CA LEU A 541 -4.06 23.75 0.71
C LEU A 541 -4.55 25.21 0.90
N VAL A 542 -5.82 25.50 0.63
CA VAL A 542 -6.38 26.86 0.74
C VAL A 542 -7.20 27.07 2.02
N LEU A 543 -8.11 26.14 2.36
CA LEU A 543 -9.10 26.34 3.42
C LEU A 543 -8.58 25.93 4.81
N ILE A 544 -7.89 24.79 4.92
CA ILE A 544 -7.41 24.26 6.21
C ILE A 544 -6.33 25.17 6.83
N ASN A 545 -5.49 25.77 5.99
CA ASN A 545 -4.53 26.83 6.36
C ASN A 545 -5.17 28.09 6.97
N ARG A 546 -6.49 28.29 6.83
CA ARG A 546 -7.25 29.39 7.46
C ARG A 546 -7.98 28.96 8.75
N LEU A 547 -8.13 27.66 8.98
CA LEU A 547 -8.95 27.11 10.07
C LEU A 547 -8.12 26.63 11.28
N TRP A 548 -6.86 26.23 11.09
CA TRP A 548 -5.97 25.78 12.17
C TRP A 548 -4.62 26.50 12.16
N SER A 549 -3.92 26.51 13.31
CA SER A 549 -2.58 27.10 13.41
C SER A 549 -1.53 26.25 12.68
N ARG A 550 -0.55 26.88 12.02
CA ARG A 550 0.56 26.20 11.33
C ARG A 550 1.28 25.17 12.21
N GLN A 551 1.40 25.45 13.52
CA GLN A 551 2.05 24.57 14.50
C GLN A 551 1.21 23.33 14.86
N THR A 552 -0.13 23.39 14.73
CA THR A 552 -0.98 22.19 14.81
C THR A 552 -0.87 21.38 13.53
N LEU A 553 -0.95 22.03 12.36
CA LEU A 553 -0.85 21.35 11.05
C LEU A 553 0.49 20.62 10.90
N ARG A 554 1.61 21.25 11.25
CA ARG A 554 2.95 20.63 11.27
C ARG A 554 3.08 19.37 12.15
N LEU A 555 2.14 19.08 13.05
CA LEU A 555 2.17 17.86 13.88
C LEU A 555 1.28 16.73 13.36
N VAL A 556 0.25 17.06 12.57
CA VAL A 556 -0.78 16.11 12.15
C VAL A 556 -0.74 15.80 10.66
N ASP A 557 -0.06 16.65 9.89
CA ASP A 557 0.02 16.57 8.44
C ASP A 557 1.46 16.75 7.93
N SER A 558 1.72 16.22 6.74
CA SER A 558 2.95 16.44 5.97
C SER A 558 2.64 16.24 4.49
N TRP A 559 3.63 16.48 3.63
CA TRP A 559 3.55 15.93 2.28
C TRP A 559 3.51 14.39 2.35
N ALA A 560 2.68 13.77 1.53
CA ALA A 560 2.60 12.31 1.41
C ALA A 560 3.66 11.77 0.43
N CYS A 561 4.08 12.61 -0.52
CA CYS A 561 4.83 12.22 -1.70
C CYS A 561 6.23 12.86 -1.81
N ARG A 562 6.63 13.70 -0.85
CA ARG A 562 7.96 14.31 -0.76
C ARG A 562 8.36 14.56 0.70
N PRO A 563 9.66 14.64 1.05
CA PRO A 563 10.09 15.04 2.38
C PRO A 563 9.73 16.50 2.70
N GLY A 564 9.64 16.82 3.99
CA GLY A 564 9.23 18.14 4.50
C GLY A 564 7.71 18.29 4.66
N ARG A 565 7.26 19.50 5.03
CA ARG A 565 5.84 19.81 5.26
C ARG A 565 5.34 20.97 4.40
N PRO A 566 4.04 21.02 4.06
CA PRO A 566 3.44 22.15 3.34
C PRO A 566 3.62 23.52 3.98
N GLU A 567 3.76 23.59 5.30
CA GLU A 567 3.98 24.84 6.01
C GLU A 567 5.46 25.27 5.93
N ASP A 568 6.38 24.36 5.61
CA ASP A 568 7.81 24.64 5.45
C ASP A 568 8.09 25.36 4.12
N ASP A 569 7.42 24.96 3.02
CA ASP A 569 7.54 25.64 1.71
C ASP A 569 7.10 27.12 1.76
N VAL A 570 6.30 27.52 2.75
CA VAL A 570 5.80 28.89 2.93
C VAL A 570 6.79 29.74 3.72
N ASP A 571 7.39 29.18 4.76
CA ASP A 571 8.45 29.84 5.53
C ASP A 571 9.72 29.99 4.64
N ASP A 572 10.05 28.97 3.83
CA ASP A 572 11.14 28.97 2.84
C ASP A 572 10.93 29.99 1.69
N GLN A 573 9.70 30.51 1.53
CA GLN A 573 9.39 31.64 0.64
C GLN A 573 9.48 33.00 1.35
N ALA A 574 9.13 33.08 2.64
CA ALA A 574 9.27 34.29 3.45
C ALA A 574 10.76 34.64 3.67
N ASP A 575 11.60 33.67 4.06
CA ASP A 575 13.05 33.88 4.18
C ASP A 575 13.66 34.41 2.86
N ARG A 576 13.09 34.03 1.71
CA ARG A 576 13.51 34.50 0.38
C ARG A 576 12.96 35.86 -0.03
N SER A 577 11.83 36.33 0.51
CA SER A 577 11.44 37.74 0.39
C SER A 577 12.34 38.61 1.23
N ASP A 578 12.55 38.23 2.50
CA ASP A 578 13.29 39.01 3.47
C ASP A 578 14.78 39.10 3.09
N THR A 579 15.36 38.01 2.56
CA THR A 579 16.72 38.03 1.95
C THR A 579 16.79 38.95 0.72
N ARG A 580 15.74 39.06 -0.10
CA ARG A 580 15.73 39.95 -1.27
C ARG A 580 15.52 41.41 -0.90
N GLU A 581 14.73 41.68 0.12
CA GLU A 581 14.45 43.02 0.61
C GLU A 581 15.68 43.59 1.35
N SER A 582 16.32 42.78 2.20
CA SER A 582 17.60 43.14 2.82
C SER A 582 18.76 43.31 1.84
N ILE A 583 18.81 42.55 0.73
CA ILE A 583 19.79 42.81 -0.35
C ILE A 583 19.53 44.17 -1.02
N ARG A 584 18.27 44.53 -1.32
CA ARG A 584 17.94 45.84 -1.91
C ARG A 584 18.33 47.00 -1.00
N VAL A 585 18.08 46.88 0.31
CA VAL A 585 18.45 47.89 1.33
C VAL A 585 19.98 48.01 1.52
N VAL A 586 20.78 47.18 0.83
CA VAL A 586 22.25 47.25 0.77
C VAL A 586 22.76 47.67 -0.64
N GLU A 587 21.87 47.78 -1.63
CA GLU A 587 22.16 48.30 -2.99
C GLU A 587 21.67 49.75 -3.21
N GLU A 588 20.89 50.32 -2.28
CA GLU A 588 20.47 51.74 -2.22
C GLU A 588 21.32 52.58 -1.25
#